data_AF-A0AAI8GUL3-F1
#
_entry.id   AF-A0AAI8GUL3-F1
#
_cell.length_a   1.000
_cell.length_b   1.000
_cell.length_c   1.000
_cell.angle_alpha   90.00
_cell.angle_beta   90.00
_cell.angle_gamma   90.00
#
_symmetry.space_group_name_H-M   'P 1'
#
loop_
_entity.id
_entity.type
_entity.pdbx_description
1 polymer ?
#
loop_
_entity_poly.entity_id
_entity_poly.type
_entity_poly.pdbx_seq_one_letter_code
_entity_poly.pdbx_strand_id
1 'polypeptide(L)'
;MINIIRKILKKRNNFIVTDVIINNKSKSFLIDTGSEKSFIKAKNNDRYKENKSKRYLVKGLGGNKIYSKTYSIPLINICGIEIQEVEFIDFKSNSILFKYLNIDGIIGWDILKRFSFSLDFKNYIIFSEKISSSHFLINIPVISNEKIPVFEVMIDSQKFKSIIDTGSTYTYCNNEQKLKKSFLESDFEKKIILGINGITFQYHAFKKYKTVTFLNKYNFQIPKLYIEESKNNNMYYEVLLGNDFLKDKILTFNHEYQYFKLSMG
;
A
#
# COMPACT_ATOMS: atom_id res chain seq x y z
N MET A 1 20.12 -19.45 -15.97
CA MET A 1 19.28 -20.09 -14.93
C MET A 1 18.82 -18.99 -14.00
N ILE A 2 17.54 -18.63 -14.05
CA ILE A 2 16.99 -17.47 -13.35
C ILE A 2 16.47 -17.96 -11.98
N ASN A 3 17.08 -17.48 -10.89
CA ASN A 3 16.70 -17.87 -9.54
C ASN A 3 15.47 -17.07 -9.09
N ILE A 4 14.28 -17.61 -9.33
CA ILE A 4 13.05 -17.06 -8.75
C ILE A 4 13.12 -17.24 -7.23
N ILE A 5 13.29 -16.13 -6.49
CA ILE A 5 13.24 -16.18 -5.04
C ILE A 5 11.77 -16.14 -4.62
N ARG A 6 11.31 -17.27 -4.09
CA ARG A 6 9.99 -17.43 -3.48
C ARG A 6 10.15 -17.36 -1.96
N LYS A 7 9.57 -16.34 -1.31
CA LYS A 7 9.51 -16.28 0.16
C LYS A 7 8.06 -16.23 0.64
N ILE A 8 7.79 -17.00 1.69
CA ILE A 8 6.54 -16.93 2.43
C ILE A 8 6.55 -15.63 3.25
N LEU A 9 5.52 -14.82 3.05
CA LEU A 9 5.24 -13.60 3.79
C LEU A 9 4.49 -13.91 5.08
N LYS A 10 4.60 -13.02 6.05
CA LYS A 10 3.83 -13.09 7.29
C LYS A 10 2.52 -12.34 7.09
N LYS A 11 1.40 -13.05 7.23
CA LYS A 11 0.09 -12.41 7.39
C LYS A 11 -0.03 -11.87 8.81
N ARG A 12 -0.28 -10.58 8.95
CA ARG A 12 -0.67 -9.96 10.23
C ARG A 12 -2.04 -9.29 10.02
N ASN A 13 -3.10 -9.96 10.45
CA ASN A 13 -4.48 -9.60 10.10
C ASN A 13 -4.68 -9.58 8.58
N ASN A 14 -5.09 -8.47 7.98
CA ASN A 14 -5.25 -8.34 6.53
C ASN A 14 -4.00 -7.75 5.84
N PHE A 15 -2.87 -7.63 6.54
CA PHE A 15 -1.66 -7.00 6.01
C PHE A 15 -0.58 -8.01 5.66
N ILE A 16 0.20 -7.64 4.64
CA ILE A 16 1.41 -8.35 4.23
C ILE A 16 2.61 -7.74 4.95
N VAL A 17 3.32 -8.59 5.70
CA VAL A 17 4.54 -8.23 6.41
C VAL A 17 5.68 -9.11 5.92
N THR A 18 6.85 -8.52 5.72
CA THR A 18 8.08 -9.22 5.34
C THR A 18 9.22 -8.91 6.28
N ASP A 19 10.19 -9.81 6.33
CA ASP A 19 11.46 -9.55 6.98
C ASP A 19 12.37 -8.77 6.03
N VAL A 20 12.98 -7.71 6.56
CA VAL A 20 14.01 -6.90 5.91
C VAL A 20 15.28 -7.02 6.73
N ILE A 21 16.37 -7.41 6.07
CA ILE A 21 17.68 -7.52 6.73
C ILE A 21 18.37 -6.17 6.62
N ILE A 22 18.71 -5.60 7.78
CA ILE A 22 19.41 -4.32 7.92
C ILE A 22 20.57 -4.55 8.88
N ASN A 23 21.82 -4.29 8.46
CA ASN A 23 23.02 -4.52 9.27
C ASN A 23 23.02 -5.92 9.93
N ASN A 24 22.76 -6.97 9.14
CA ASN A 24 22.66 -8.37 9.56
C ASN A 24 21.59 -8.68 10.62
N LYS A 25 20.65 -7.76 10.86
CA LYS A 25 19.49 -7.99 11.75
C LYS A 25 18.22 -8.06 10.93
N SER A 26 17.42 -9.10 11.18
CA SER A 26 16.07 -9.21 10.62
C SER A 26 15.11 -8.27 11.35
N LYS A 27 14.37 -7.46 10.60
CA LYS A 27 13.35 -6.53 11.09
C LYS A 27 12.05 -6.71 10.32
N SER A 28 10.93 -6.59 11.01
CA SER A 28 9.60 -6.87 10.46
C SER A 28 9.02 -5.61 9.82
N PHE A 29 8.65 -5.64 8.54
CA PHE A 29 8.12 -4.48 7.81
C PHE A 29 6.79 -4.76 7.13
N LEU A 30 5.85 -3.81 7.24
CA LEU A 30 4.67 -3.75 6.39
C LEU A 30 5.07 -3.34 4.96
N ILE A 31 4.52 -4.02 3.95
CA ILE A 31 4.59 -3.57 2.56
C ILE A 31 3.40 -2.66 2.28
N ASP A 32 3.67 -1.41 1.90
CA ASP A 32 2.64 -0.36 1.76
C ASP A 32 2.83 0.42 0.46
N THR A 33 2.11 0.04 -0.59
CA THR A 33 2.10 0.76 -1.87
C THR A 33 1.36 2.10 -1.82
N GLY A 34 0.56 2.35 -0.77
CA GLY A 34 -0.16 3.62 -0.55
C GLY A 34 0.67 4.67 0.19
N SER A 35 1.80 4.29 0.79
CA SER A 35 2.72 5.21 1.45
C SER A 35 3.79 5.73 0.48
N GLU A 36 3.91 7.06 0.35
CA GLU A 36 4.99 7.70 -0.44
C GLU A 36 6.39 7.41 0.13
N LYS A 37 6.50 7.30 1.46
CA LYS A 37 7.77 7.21 2.18
C LYS A 37 7.87 5.95 3.01
N SER A 38 9.11 5.51 3.22
CA SER A 38 9.43 4.40 4.11
C SER A 38 9.73 4.89 5.52
N PHE A 39 9.30 4.10 6.52
CA PHE A 39 9.40 4.42 7.94
C PHE A 39 10.11 3.32 8.71
N ILE A 40 10.87 3.69 9.73
CA ILE A 40 11.50 2.73 10.64
C ILE A 40 11.36 3.19 12.09
N LYS A 41 11.09 2.25 12.98
CA LYS A 41 11.24 2.43 14.42
C LYS A 41 12.65 2.01 14.80
N ALA A 42 13.57 2.97 14.82
CA ALA A 42 14.93 2.71 15.27
C ALA A 42 14.96 2.41 16.77
N LYS A 43 15.77 1.42 17.16
CA LYS A 43 16.08 1.07 18.55
C LYS A 43 17.45 1.66 18.91
N ASN A 44 17.72 1.89 20.20
CA ASN A 44 18.98 2.50 20.65
C ASN A 44 20.23 1.74 20.20
N ASN A 45 20.12 0.44 19.94
CA ASN A 45 21.22 -0.42 19.48
C ASN A 45 21.33 -0.51 17.94
N ASP A 46 20.52 0.25 17.21
CA ASP A 46 20.61 0.36 15.76
C ASP A 46 21.63 1.44 15.40
N ARG A 47 22.79 1.02 14.85
CA ARG A 47 23.86 1.93 14.41
C ARG A 47 23.59 2.44 13.00
N TYR A 48 22.64 3.35 12.85
CA TYR A 48 22.32 3.98 11.57
C TYR A 48 22.95 5.37 11.45
N LYS A 49 23.26 5.80 10.22
CA LYS A 49 23.70 7.17 9.97
C LYS A 49 22.47 8.11 10.03
N GLU A 50 22.39 8.91 11.08
CA GLU A 50 21.28 9.87 11.24
C GLU A 50 21.42 11.07 10.31
N ASN A 51 20.29 11.56 9.80
CA ASN A 51 20.19 12.84 9.14
C ASN A 51 19.05 13.65 9.78
N LYS A 52 19.38 14.86 10.27
CA LYS A 52 18.46 15.75 11.00
C LYS A 52 18.10 17.03 10.24
N SER A 53 18.64 17.22 9.03
CA SER A 53 18.41 18.46 8.27
C SER A 53 17.11 18.42 7.46
N LYS A 54 16.59 17.22 7.14
CA LYS A 54 15.37 17.07 6.34
C LYS A 54 14.12 17.07 7.22
N ARG A 55 13.08 17.79 6.78
CA ARG A 55 11.75 17.79 7.39
C ARG A 55 10.72 17.25 6.40
N TYR A 56 9.96 16.25 6.82
CA TYR A 56 8.92 15.60 6.03
C TYR A 56 7.55 15.87 6.65
N LEU A 57 6.66 16.51 5.89
CA LEU A 57 5.24 16.58 6.23
C LEU A 57 4.58 15.26 5.82
N VAL A 58 4.35 14.39 6.78
CA VAL A 58 3.67 13.11 6.56
C VAL A 58 2.18 13.31 6.81
N LYS A 59 1.41 13.23 5.74
CA LYS A 59 -0.05 13.22 5.76
C LYS A 59 -0.52 11.77 5.85
N GLY A 60 -1.54 11.52 6.64
CA GLY A 60 -2.13 10.19 6.75
C GLY A 60 -3.28 10.17 7.73
N LEU A 61 -3.84 8.99 7.92
CA LEU A 61 -4.89 8.76 8.92
C LEU A 61 -4.35 9.09 10.32
N GLY A 62 -5.12 9.91 11.06
CA GLY A 62 -4.70 10.51 12.33
C GLY A 62 -4.06 11.90 12.19
N GLY A 63 -4.11 12.53 11.00
CA GLY A 63 -3.73 13.92 10.78
C GLY A 63 -2.36 14.11 10.11
N ASN A 64 -1.87 15.34 10.09
CA ASN A 64 -0.58 15.70 9.51
C ASN A 64 0.49 15.83 10.60
N LYS A 65 1.67 15.23 10.39
CA LYS A 65 2.80 15.34 11.33
C LYS A 65 4.09 15.65 10.58
N ILE A 66 4.94 16.48 11.18
CA ILE A 66 6.28 16.76 10.66
C ILE A 66 7.28 15.84 11.34
N TYR A 67 8.03 15.09 10.54
CA TYR A 67 9.14 14.26 10.98
C TYR A 67 10.45 14.90 10.51
N SER A 68 11.39 15.12 11.42
CA SER A 68 12.64 15.83 11.14
C SER A 68 13.90 14.97 11.29
N LYS A 69 13.72 13.66 11.43
CA LYS A 69 14.81 12.71 11.63
C LYS A 69 14.66 11.58 10.63
N THR A 70 15.71 11.32 9.87
CA THR A 70 15.82 10.19 8.97
C THR A 70 17.10 9.40 9.23
N TYR A 71 17.14 8.19 8.68
CA TYR A 71 18.27 7.30 8.73
C TYR A 71 18.68 6.93 7.31
N SER A 72 19.95 7.15 6.98
CA SER A 72 20.55 6.63 5.75
C SER A 72 21.14 5.24 6.03
N ILE A 73 20.69 4.27 5.25
CA ILE A 73 21.07 2.87 5.36
C ILE A 73 21.73 2.45 4.04
N PRO A 74 23.03 2.07 4.05
CA PRO A 74 23.76 1.77 2.82
C PRO A 74 23.19 0.60 2.02
N LEU A 75 22.65 -0.40 2.72
CA LEU A 75 22.11 -1.61 2.12
C LEU A 75 21.01 -2.20 2.99
N ILE A 76 19.92 -2.59 2.35
CA ILE A 76 18.92 -3.50 2.94
C ILE A 76 18.73 -4.69 2.03
N ASN A 77 18.30 -5.81 2.59
CA ASN A 77 17.86 -6.98 1.81
C ASN A 77 16.39 -7.26 2.09
N ILE A 78 15.55 -7.15 1.05
CA ILE A 78 14.14 -7.51 1.09
C ILE A 78 13.97 -8.78 0.28
N CYS A 79 13.70 -9.90 0.95
CA CYS A 79 13.42 -11.17 0.28
C CYS A 79 14.50 -11.64 -0.71
N GLY A 80 15.77 -11.37 -0.42
CA GLY A 80 16.89 -11.71 -1.30
C GLY A 80 17.26 -10.59 -2.27
N ILE A 81 16.44 -9.56 -2.40
CA ILE A 81 16.71 -8.38 -3.23
C ILE A 81 17.52 -7.38 -2.41
N GLU A 82 18.71 -7.06 -2.89
CA GLU A 82 19.57 -6.04 -2.33
C GLU A 82 19.19 -4.66 -2.86
N ILE A 83 18.98 -3.71 -1.94
CA ILE A 83 18.61 -2.34 -2.26
C ILE A 83 19.59 -1.41 -1.55
N GLN A 84 20.36 -0.66 -2.33
CA GLN A 84 21.39 0.24 -1.82
C GLN A 84 20.83 1.62 -1.48
N GLU A 85 21.53 2.36 -0.62
CA GLU A 85 21.27 3.79 -0.35
C GLU A 85 19.80 4.11 -0.06
N VAL A 86 19.29 3.52 1.02
CA VAL A 86 17.90 3.71 1.44
C VAL A 86 17.80 4.77 2.53
N GLU A 87 16.80 5.63 2.43
CA GLU A 87 16.44 6.55 3.51
C GLU A 87 15.14 6.09 4.18
N PHE A 88 15.15 6.01 5.51
CA PHE A 88 13.94 5.80 6.30
C PHE A 88 13.64 7.02 7.15
N ILE A 89 12.36 7.40 7.24
CA ILE A 89 11.91 8.37 8.23
C ILE A 89 11.85 7.68 9.60
N ASP A 90 12.45 8.31 10.62
CA ASP A 90 12.35 7.83 11.99
C ASP A 90 10.91 7.98 12.48
N PHE A 91 10.29 6.87 12.83
CA PHE A 91 8.97 6.85 13.40
C PHE A 91 9.04 6.69 14.91
N LYS A 92 8.60 7.71 15.64
CA LYS A 92 8.58 7.71 17.11
C LYS A 92 7.95 6.43 17.65
N SER A 93 8.59 5.83 18.65
CA SER A 93 8.37 4.48 19.20
C SER A 93 6.94 4.13 19.67
N ASN A 94 6.03 5.11 19.72
CA ASN A 94 4.65 5.00 20.21
C ASN A 94 3.56 4.82 19.13
N SER A 95 3.93 4.52 17.88
CA SER A 95 2.93 4.15 16.86
C SER A 95 2.03 3.01 17.34
N ILE A 96 0.71 3.24 17.32
CA ILE A 96 -0.27 2.20 17.64
C ILE A 96 -0.30 1.17 16.51
N LEU A 97 -0.17 1.61 15.26
CA LEU A 97 -0.05 0.72 14.10
C LEU A 97 1.13 -0.24 14.24
N PHE A 98 2.31 0.26 14.62
CA PHE A 98 3.51 -0.61 14.71
C PHE A 98 3.38 -1.60 15.86
N LYS A 99 2.78 -1.18 16.99
CA LYS A 99 2.50 -2.07 18.14
C LYS A 99 1.46 -3.13 17.75
N TYR A 100 0.37 -2.73 17.09
CA TYR A 100 -0.73 -3.61 16.69
C TYR A 100 -0.29 -4.68 15.69
N LEU A 101 0.52 -4.31 14.69
CA LEU A 101 1.03 -5.26 13.69
C LEU A 101 2.31 -5.98 14.11
N ASN A 102 2.92 -5.58 15.24
CA ASN A 102 4.24 -6.02 15.69
C ASN A 102 5.30 -5.91 14.57
N ILE A 103 5.45 -4.69 14.05
CA ILE A 103 6.39 -4.34 12.97
C ILE A 103 7.41 -3.32 13.47
N ASP A 104 8.60 -3.36 12.87
CA ASP A 104 9.68 -2.40 13.06
C ASP A 104 9.65 -1.27 12.01
N GLY A 105 8.85 -1.37 10.94
CA GLY A 105 8.75 -0.31 9.94
C GLY A 105 7.74 -0.55 8.82
N ILE A 106 7.72 0.38 7.87
CA ILE A 106 6.92 0.35 6.64
C ILE A 106 7.86 0.55 5.45
N ILE A 107 7.74 -0.32 4.43
CA ILE A 107 8.37 -0.15 3.13
C ILE A 107 7.34 0.52 2.22
N GLY A 108 7.57 1.79 1.93
CA GLY A 108 6.76 2.63 1.06
C GLY A 108 7.24 2.63 -0.39
N TRP A 109 6.58 3.46 -1.20
CA TRP A 109 6.79 3.53 -2.64
C TRP A 109 8.17 4.03 -3.05
N ASP A 110 8.79 4.90 -2.26
CA ASP A 110 10.18 5.34 -2.43
C ASP A 110 11.18 4.18 -2.56
N ILE A 111 10.92 3.05 -1.89
CA ILE A 111 11.70 1.81 -2.00
C ILE A 111 11.06 0.83 -2.99
N LEU A 112 9.75 0.57 -2.88
CA LEU A 112 9.05 -0.45 -3.70
C LEU A 112 9.18 -0.20 -5.19
N LYS A 113 9.21 1.08 -5.61
CA LYS A 113 9.32 1.44 -7.01
C LYS A 113 10.66 1.12 -7.65
N ARG A 114 11.65 0.60 -6.90
CA ARG A 114 13.02 0.34 -7.37
C ARG A 114 13.26 -1.09 -7.87
N PHE A 115 12.27 -1.97 -7.72
CA PHE A 115 12.37 -3.38 -8.13
C PHE A 115 11.02 -3.93 -8.53
N SER A 116 11.02 -4.99 -9.34
CA SER A 116 9.79 -5.71 -9.69
C SER A 116 9.42 -6.67 -8.57
N PHE A 117 8.13 -6.80 -8.27
CA PHE A 117 7.66 -7.72 -7.25
C PHE A 117 6.29 -8.28 -7.61
N SER A 118 5.98 -9.48 -7.10
CA SER A 118 4.62 -10.01 -7.10
C SER A 118 4.21 -10.36 -5.67
N LEU A 119 3.00 -9.95 -5.26
CA LEU A 119 2.38 -10.27 -3.98
C LEU A 119 1.18 -11.17 -4.24
N ASP A 120 1.26 -12.42 -3.80
CA ASP A 120 0.14 -13.35 -3.77
C ASP A 120 -0.57 -13.20 -2.42
N PHE A 121 -1.76 -12.59 -2.42
CA PHE A 121 -2.52 -12.31 -1.20
C PHE A 121 -3.26 -13.53 -0.64
N LYS A 122 -3.45 -14.56 -1.47
CA LYS A 122 -4.09 -15.81 -1.07
C LYS A 122 -3.09 -16.72 -0.38
N ASN A 123 -1.90 -16.86 -0.96
CA ASN A 123 -0.86 -17.75 -0.45
C ASN A 123 0.18 -17.03 0.42
N TYR A 124 0.12 -15.70 0.52
CA TYR A 124 1.09 -14.86 1.23
C TYR A 124 2.52 -15.11 0.74
N ILE A 125 2.75 -14.90 -0.55
CA ILE A 125 4.08 -15.13 -1.15
C ILE A 125 4.52 -13.86 -1.86
N ILE A 126 5.79 -13.50 -1.66
CA ILE A 126 6.45 -12.51 -2.51
C ILE A 126 7.40 -13.20 -3.47
N PHE A 127 7.32 -12.79 -4.73
CA PHE A 127 8.23 -13.18 -5.78
C PHE A 127 9.10 -11.99 -6.14
N SER A 128 10.43 -12.19 -6.12
CA SER A 128 11.40 -11.15 -6.47
C SER A 128 11.45 -10.85 -7.97
N GLU A 129 10.84 -11.71 -8.79
CA GLU A 129 10.84 -11.58 -10.24
C GLU A 129 9.45 -11.86 -10.80
N LYS A 130 9.27 -11.42 -12.05
CA LYS A 130 8.05 -11.61 -12.83
C LYS A 130 7.70 -13.11 -12.82
N ILE A 131 6.57 -13.47 -12.20
CA ILE A 131 6.02 -14.80 -12.42
C ILE A 131 5.68 -14.87 -13.90
N SER A 132 6.42 -15.71 -14.64
CA SER A 132 6.00 -16.21 -15.95
C SER A 132 4.78 -17.11 -15.74
N SER A 133 3.60 -16.52 -15.54
CA SER A 133 2.36 -17.29 -15.45
C SER A 133 1.56 -17.08 -16.73
N SER A 134 1.26 -18.18 -17.42
CA SER A 134 0.39 -18.29 -18.60
C SER A 134 -1.07 -17.83 -18.38
N HIS A 135 -1.39 -17.21 -17.24
CA HIS A 135 -2.73 -16.82 -16.80
C HIS A 135 -2.85 -15.29 -16.62
N PHE A 136 -2.25 -14.50 -17.51
CA PHE A 136 -2.32 -13.04 -17.43
C PHE A 136 -3.67 -12.52 -17.94
N LEU A 137 -4.38 -11.71 -17.15
CA LEU A 137 -5.62 -11.08 -17.62
C LEU A 137 -5.49 -9.57 -17.88
N ILE A 138 -4.62 -8.80 -17.19
CA ILE A 138 -4.59 -7.33 -17.36
C ILE A 138 -3.24 -6.68 -17.03
N ASN A 139 -2.78 -5.79 -17.90
CA ASN A 139 -1.72 -4.81 -17.60
C ASN A 139 -2.38 -3.45 -17.32
N ILE A 140 -2.28 -2.94 -16.10
CA ILE A 140 -2.84 -1.66 -15.67
C ILE A 140 -1.75 -0.59 -15.81
N PRO A 141 -1.87 0.34 -16.78
CA PRO A 141 -0.89 1.40 -16.97
C PRO A 141 -0.94 2.37 -15.79
N VAL A 142 0.23 2.69 -15.23
CA VAL A 142 0.37 3.73 -14.21
C VAL A 142 0.46 5.08 -14.94
N ILE A 143 -0.47 5.98 -14.66
CA ILE A 143 -0.53 7.32 -15.27
C ILE A 143 0.30 8.35 -14.50
N SER A 144 0.66 8.08 -13.26
CA SER A 144 1.59 8.89 -12.45
C SER A 144 2.27 8.02 -11.42
N ASN A 145 3.59 8.14 -11.28
CA ASN A 145 4.36 7.30 -10.37
C ASN A 145 5.40 8.05 -9.51
N GLU A 146 5.32 9.38 -9.43
CA GLU A 146 6.32 10.17 -8.71
C GLU A 146 6.26 9.93 -7.19
N LYS A 147 5.04 9.94 -6.64
CA LYS A 147 4.77 9.80 -5.21
C LYS A 147 4.30 8.39 -4.85
N ILE A 148 3.18 8.00 -5.44
CA ILE A 148 2.59 6.65 -5.38
C ILE A 148 1.98 6.35 -6.75
N PRO A 149 1.80 5.07 -7.11
CA PRO A 149 1.35 4.70 -8.45
C PRO A 149 -0.16 4.91 -8.59
N VAL A 150 -0.53 5.85 -9.47
CA VAL A 150 -1.92 6.18 -9.80
C VAL A 150 -2.29 5.57 -11.14
N PHE A 151 -3.47 4.98 -11.24
CA PHE A 151 -4.07 4.47 -12.47
C PHE A 151 -5.56 4.83 -12.51
N GLU A 152 -6.25 4.45 -13.60
CA GLU A 152 -7.66 4.76 -13.79
C GLU A 152 -8.50 3.50 -13.68
N VAL A 153 -9.65 3.62 -13.02
CA VAL A 153 -10.70 2.59 -13.00
C VAL A 153 -12.05 3.22 -13.31
N MET A 154 -13.03 2.40 -13.64
CA MET A 154 -14.43 2.80 -13.61
C MET A 154 -15.19 2.10 -12.49
N ILE A 155 -16.08 2.85 -11.83
CA ILE A 155 -17.08 2.33 -10.89
C ILE A 155 -18.39 2.99 -11.29
N ASP A 156 -19.44 2.20 -11.52
CA ASP A 156 -20.76 2.68 -11.98
C ASP A 156 -20.66 3.63 -13.19
N SER A 157 -19.86 3.26 -14.20
CA SER A 157 -19.60 4.04 -15.42
C SER A 157 -18.92 5.41 -15.21
N GLN A 158 -18.51 5.72 -13.97
CA GLN A 158 -17.74 6.91 -13.63
C GLN A 158 -16.26 6.56 -13.54
N LYS A 159 -15.40 7.38 -14.15
CA LYS A 159 -13.96 7.17 -14.21
C LYS A 159 -13.26 7.79 -13.00
N PHE A 160 -12.46 7.04 -12.25
CA PHE A 160 -11.76 7.50 -11.05
C PHE A 160 -10.25 7.34 -11.16
N LYS A 161 -9.51 8.34 -10.65
CA LYS A 161 -8.08 8.16 -10.32
C LYS A 161 -7.97 7.27 -9.09
N SER A 162 -7.17 6.22 -9.19
CA SER A 162 -7.12 5.15 -8.20
C SER A 162 -5.69 4.78 -7.83
N ILE A 163 -5.54 4.24 -6.63
CA ILE A 163 -4.31 3.61 -6.16
C ILE A 163 -4.61 2.18 -5.69
N ILE A 164 -3.55 1.37 -5.61
CA ILE A 164 -3.55 0.13 -4.84
C ILE A 164 -2.82 0.43 -3.55
N ASP A 165 -3.44 0.14 -2.40
CA ASP A 165 -2.87 0.39 -1.09
C ASP A 165 -2.83 -0.91 -0.28
N THR A 166 -1.67 -1.55 -0.29
CA THR A 166 -1.41 -2.77 0.49
C THR A 166 -1.30 -2.49 2.01
N GLY A 167 -1.17 -1.22 2.39
CA GLY A 167 -1.24 -0.71 3.76
C GLY A 167 -2.65 -0.38 4.24
N SER A 168 -3.69 -0.62 3.43
CA SER A 168 -5.09 -0.47 3.82
C SER A 168 -5.84 -1.80 3.91
N THR A 169 -6.65 -1.96 4.96
CA THR A 169 -7.55 -3.12 5.09
C THR A 169 -8.75 -3.05 4.14
N TYR A 170 -9.21 -1.85 3.79
CA TYR A 170 -10.49 -1.66 3.12
C TYR A 170 -10.36 -0.79 1.87
N THR A 171 -11.31 -0.97 0.96
CA THR A 171 -11.42 -0.18 -0.27
C THR A 171 -12.32 1.04 -0.05
N TYR A 172 -11.81 2.24 -0.37
CA TYR A 172 -12.49 3.52 -0.12
C TYR A 172 -12.63 4.38 -1.37
N CYS A 173 -13.68 5.20 -1.41
CA CYS A 173 -13.82 6.34 -2.33
C CYS A 173 -14.06 7.62 -1.53
N ASN A 174 -13.27 8.65 -1.79
CA ASN A 174 -13.39 9.96 -1.14
C ASN A 174 -14.20 10.99 -1.96
N ASN A 175 -14.67 10.60 -3.15
CA ASN A 175 -15.47 11.44 -4.04
C ASN A 175 -16.92 10.96 -4.07
N GLU A 176 -17.61 11.18 -2.95
CA GLU A 176 -19.02 10.83 -2.79
C GLU A 176 -19.89 11.47 -3.89
N GLN A 177 -19.65 12.74 -4.27
CA GLN A 177 -20.49 13.45 -5.26
C GLN A 177 -20.50 12.79 -6.63
N LYS A 178 -19.34 12.27 -7.07
CA LYS A 178 -19.22 11.55 -8.33
C LYS A 178 -19.90 10.19 -8.28
N LEU A 179 -20.00 9.62 -7.08
CA LEU A 179 -20.81 8.45 -6.81
C LEU A 179 -22.31 8.82 -6.75
N LYS A 180 -22.72 9.93 -6.12
CA LYS A 180 -24.12 10.32 -5.78
C LYS A 180 -25.17 10.16 -6.88
N LYS A 181 -24.82 10.19 -8.16
CA LYS A 181 -25.78 9.89 -9.25
C LYS A 181 -26.30 8.44 -9.24
N SER A 182 -25.67 7.53 -8.47
CA SER A 182 -25.95 6.09 -8.47
C SER A 182 -26.32 5.49 -7.09
N PHE A 183 -26.48 6.31 -6.03
CA PHE A 183 -26.56 5.84 -4.64
C PHE A 183 -27.78 6.45 -3.93
N LEU A 184 -28.93 5.80 -4.03
CA LEU A 184 -30.16 6.21 -3.33
C LEU A 184 -30.25 5.68 -1.89
N GLU A 185 -29.51 4.62 -1.54
CA GLU A 185 -29.50 3.98 -0.21
C GLU A 185 -28.08 3.55 0.16
N SER A 186 -27.60 3.69 1.39
CA SER A 186 -26.30 3.11 1.80
C SER A 186 -26.41 2.45 3.16
N ASP A 187 -25.71 1.32 3.34
CA ASP A 187 -25.50 0.77 4.67
C ASP A 187 -24.48 1.64 5.41
N PHE A 188 -24.55 1.66 6.74
CA PHE A 188 -23.59 2.36 7.58
C PHE A 188 -22.91 1.39 8.52
N GLU A 189 -21.60 1.52 8.67
CA GLU A 189 -20.87 0.80 9.71
C GLU A 189 -19.81 1.68 10.37
N LYS A 190 -19.66 1.50 11.68
CA LYS A 190 -18.61 2.14 12.45
C LYS A 190 -17.31 1.36 12.26
N LYS A 191 -16.25 2.06 11.86
CA LYS A 191 -14.92 1.47 11.69
C LYS A 191 -13.89 2.20 12.53
N ILE A 192 -12.99 1.40 13.09
CA ILE A 192 -11.72 1.86 13.65
C ILE A 192 -10.70 1.70 12.54
N ILE A 193 -10.06 2.80 12.16
CA ILE A 193 -8.99 2.78 11.18
C ILE A 193 -7.69 3.18 11.89
N LEU A 194 -6.68 2.32 11.72
CA LEU A 194 -5.35 2.52 12.25
C LEU A 194 -4.50 3.14 11.14
N GLY A 195 -4.03 4.36 11.38
CA GLY A 195 -3.15 5.09 10.49
C GLY A 195 -1.74 5.20 11.02
N ILE A 196 -0.83 5.65 10.14
CA ILE A 196 0.53 5.99 10.53
C ILE A 196 0.57 7.06 11.62
N ASN A 197 -0.36 8.02 11.64
CA ASN A 197 -0.36 9.13 12.59
C ASN A 197 -1.32 8.96 13.79
N GLY A 198 -2.15 7.91 13.85
CA GLY A 198 -3.04 7.67 14.98
C GLY A 198 -4.19 6.71 14.68
N ILE A 199 -5.18 6.69 15.58
CA ILE A 199 -6.44 5.94 15.40
C ILE A 199 -7.53 6.94 15.02
N THR A 200 -8.33 6.62 14.02
CA THR A 200 -9.56 7.34 13.70
C THR A 200 -10.76 6.42 13.84
N PHE A 201 -11.79 6.90 14.53
CA PHE A 201 -13.12 6.28 14.54
C PHE A 201 -13.96 7.02 13.53
N GLN A 202 -14.44 6.31 12.52
CA GLN A 202 -15.23 6.92 11.44
C GLN A 202 -16.44 6.04 11.13
N TYR A 203 -17.60 6.69 11.03
CA TYR A 203 -18.77 6.09 10.41
C TYR A 203 -18.60 6.21 8.91
N HIS A 204 -18.67 5.09 8.22
CA HIS A 204 -18.60 5.08 6.78
C HIS A 204 -19.92 4.56 6.23
N ALA A 205 -20.49 5.32 5.30
CA ALA A 205 -21.42 4.76 4.35
C ALA A 205 -20.68 3.73 3.50
N PHE A 206 -21.33 2.62 3.16
CA PHE A 206 -20.74 1.65 2.24
C PHE A 206 -21.80 1.00 1.36
N LYS A 207 -21.33 0.44 0.26
CA LYS A 207 -22.11 -0.45 -0.61
C LYS A 207 -21.44 -1.80 -0.72
N LYS A 208 -22.24 -2.86 -0.62
CA LYS A 208 -21.77 -4.23 -0.85
C LYS A 208 -21.73 -4.53 -2.36
N TYR A 209 -20.78 -5.37 -2.77
CA TYR A 209 -20.71 -6.00 -4.09
C TYR A 209 -20.75 -5.00 -5.26
N LYS A 210 -19.75 -4.12 -5.31
CA LYS A 210 -19.57 -3.18 -6.43
C LYS A 210 -18.61 -3.75 -7.47
N THR A 211 -18.81 -3.39 -8.72
CA THR A 211 -17.86 -3.74 -9.78
C THR A 211 -16.89 -2.60 -10.00
N VAL A 212 -15.60 -2.91 -9.98
CA VAL A 212 -14.55 -2.03 -10.51
C VAL A 212 -14.09 -2.56 -11.86
N THR A 213 -14.07 -1.68 -12.85
CA THR A 213 -13.67 -1.99 -14.21
C THR A 213 -12.32 -1.36 -14.54
N PHE A 214 -11.38 -2.19 -15.00
CA PHE A 214 -10.09 -1.75 -15.52
C PHE A 214 -10.12 -1.75 -17.04
N LEU A 215 -9.50 -0.73 -17.65
CA LEU A 215 -9.35 -0.60 -19.11
C LEU A 215 -10.68 -0.75 -19.88
N ASN A 216 -11.80 -0.35 -19.28
CA ASN A 216 -13.15 -0.48 -19.84
C ASN A 216 -13.58 -1.90 -20.24
N LYS A 217 -12.86 -2.93 -19.78
CA LYS A 217 -13.09 -4.31 -20.23
C LYS A 217 -13.14 -5.31 -19.08
N TYR A 218 -12.30 -5.13 -18.07
CA TYR A 218 -12.07 -6.15 -17.07
C TYR A 218 -12.71 -5.81 -15.74
N ASN A 219 -13.67 -6.63 -15.33
CA ASN A 219 -14.53 -6.39 -14.18
C ASN A 219 -14.10 -7.23 -12.98
N PHE A 220 -13.99 -6.61 -11.82
CA PHE A 220 -13.77 -7.30 -10.56
C PHE A 220 -14.77 -6.84 -9.50
N GLN A 221 -15.17 -7.78 -8.64
CA GLN A 221 -16.03 -7.50 -7.51
C GLN A 221 -15.22 -6.90 -6.35
N ILE A 222 -15.72 -5.79 -5.81
CA ILE A 222 -15.33 -5.18 -4.55
C ILE A 222 -16.36 -5.62 -3.50
N PRO A 223 -15.94 -6.34 -2.43
CA PRO A 223 -16.86 -6.82 -1.41
C PRO A 223 -17.63 -5.67 -0.74
N LYS A 224 -16.92 -4.60 -0.39
CA LYS A 224 -17.48 -3.37 0.18
C LYS A 224 -16.70 -2.16 -0.33
N LEU A 225 -17.40 -1.19 -0.91
CA LEU A 225 -16.85 0.12 -1.22
C LEU A 225 -17.32 1.09 -0.13
N TYR A 226 -16.38 1.51 0.72
CA TYR A 226 -16.64 2.53 1.73
C TYR A 226 -16.55 3.91 1.10
N ILE A 227 -17.40 4.82 1.55
CA ILE A 227 -17.49 6.17 1.02
C ILE A 227 -17.17 7.13 2.16
N GLU A 228 -16.17 7.98 1.94
CA GLU A 228 -15.81 9.05 2.86
C GLU A 228 -16.48 10.35 2.38
N GLU A 229 -17.20 11.02 3.28
CA GLU A 229 -17.78 12.33 2.98
C GLU A 229 -16.66 13.32 2.66
N SER A 230 -16.79 14.03 1.53
CA SER A 230 -15.72 14.86 0.99
C SER A 230 -15.39 16.02 1.94
N LYS A 231 -14.37 15.85 2.78
CA LYS A 231 -13.72 16.96 3.48
C LYS A 231 -12.57 17.45 2.60
N ASN A 232 -12.84 18.37 1.66
CA ASN A 232 -11.87 19.16 0.88
C ASN A 232 -10.44 18.61 0.88
N ASN A 233 -10.23 17.44 0.27
CA ASN A 233 -8.94 16.79 0.27
C ASN A 233 -8.34 16.92 -1.12
N ASN A 234 -7.27 17.72 -1.22
CA ASN A 234 -6.36 17.77 -2.37
C ASN A 234 -5.56 16.45 -2.49
N MET A 235 -6.26 15.31 -2.49
CA MET A 235 -5.70 14.00 -2.80
C MET A 235 -5.65 13.85 -4.31
N TYR A 236 -4.54 13.33 -4.80
CA TYR A 236 -4.31 13.10 -6.23
C TYR A 236 -4.95 11.79 -6.73
N TYR A 237 -5.67 11.08 -5.85
CA TYR A 237 -6.51 9.93 -6.15
C TYR A 237 -7.88 10.07 -5.46
N GLU A 238 -8.88 9.39 -6.02
CA GLU A 238 -10.26 9.39 -5.56
C GLU A 238 -10.66 8.05 -4.95
N VAL A 239 -10.08 6.95 -5.47
CA VAL A 239 -10.36 5.58 -5.04
C VAL A 239 -9.08 4.91 -4.55
N LEU A 240 -9.19 4.16 -3.47
CA LEU A 240 -8.13 3.34 -2.91
C LEU A 240 -8.61 1.90 -2.89
N LEU A 241 -7.92 1.00 -3.59
CA LEU A 241 -8.19 -0.44 -3.58
C LEU A 241 -7.32 -1.10 -2.50
N GLY A 242 -7.97 -1.60 -1.44
CA GLY A 242 -7.32 -2.17 -0.26
C GLY A 242 -7.24 -3.69 -0.26
N ASN A 243 -6.79 -4.25 0.87
CA ASN A 243 -6.56 -5.70 0.99
C ASN A 243 -7.85 -6.55 0.97
N ASP A 244 -9.02 -5.96 1.24
CA ASP A 244 -10.31 -6.61 1.03
C ASP A 244 -10.61 -6.93 -0.44
N PHE A 245 -10.17 -6.05 -1.34
CA PHE A 245 -10.20 -6.25 -2.78
C PHE A 245 -9.09 -7.21 -3.24
N LEU A 246 -7.90 -7.15 -2.64
CA LEU A 246 -6.74 -7.95 -3.08
C LEU A 246 -6.72 -9.39 -2.56
N LYS A 247 -7.51 -9.74 -1.54
CA LYS A 247 -7.43 -11.01 -0.77
C LYS A 247 -7.33 -12.32 -1.57
N ASP A 248 -7.83 -12.34 -2.79
CA ASP A 248 -7.90 -13.50 -3.71
C ASP A 248 -7.12 -13.26 -5.02
N LYS A 249 -6.19 -12.29 -5.00
CA LYS A 249 -5.48 -11.82 -6.19
C LYS A 249 -3.97 -11.90 -6.01
N ILE A 250 -3.30 -11.90 -7.15
CA ILE A 250 -1.86 -11.67 -7.26
C ILE A 250 -1.67 -10.28 -7.85
N LEU A 251 -1.00 -9.41 -7.09
CA LEU A 251 -0.60 -8.08 -7.53
C LEU A 251 0.86 -8.15 -7.99
N THR A 252 1.16 -7.76 -9.22
CA THR A 252 2.53 -7.64 -9.71
C THR A 252 2.84 -6.20 -10.06
N PHE A 253 3.96 -5.67 -9.60
CA PHE A 253 4.52 -4.42 -10.12
C PHE A 253 5.73 -4.73 -10.99
N ASN A 254 5.77 -4.14 -12.19
CA ASN A 254 6.95 -4.19 -13.04
C ASN A 254 7.66 -2.84 -13.01
N HIS A 255 8.88 -2.83 -12.48
CA HIS A 255 9.70 -1.63 -12.37
C HIS A 255 10.16 -1.10 -13.74
N GLU A 256 10.56 -1.98 -14.67
CA GLU A 256 11.09 -1.55 -15.98
C GLU A 256 10.05 -0.79 -16.81
N TYR A 257 8.81 -1.29 -16.81
CA TYR A 257 7.72 -0.76 -17.63
C TYR A 257 6.70 0.06 -16.84
N GLN A 258 6.88 0.20 -15.54
CA GLN A 258 6.04 1.03 -14.66
C GLN A 258 4.54 0.70 -14.78
N TYR A 259 4.18 -0.59 -14.74
CA TYR A 259 2.77 -1.01 -14.73
C TYR A 259 2.48 -1.97 -13.59
N PHE A 260 1.20 -2.05 -13.22
CA PHE A 260 0.69 -3.14 -12.40
C PHE A 260 0.12 -4.26 -13.27
N LYS A 261 0.16 -5.49 -12.77
CA LYS A 261 -0.68 -6.59 -13.24
C LYS A 261 -1.51 -7.11 -12.08
N LEU A 262 -2.72 -7.52 -12.42
CA LEU A 262 -3.64 -8.13 -11.48
C LEU A 262 -4.15 -9.43 -12.09
N SER A 263 -4.04 -10.53 -11.34
CA SER A 263 -4.62 -11.83 -11.69
C SER A 263 -5.33 -12.44 -10.50
N MET A 264 -6.22 -13.40 -10.76
CA MET A 264 -6.78 -14.23 -9.69
C MET A 264 -5.71 -15.21 -9.18
N GLY A 265 -5.69 -15.48 -7.88
CA GLY A 265 -4.79 -16.43 -7.22
C GLY A 265 -5.44 -17.76 -6.85
#